data_AF-A0A9D0N6K7-F1
#
_entry.id   AF-A0A9D0N6K7-F1
#
_cell.length_a   1.000
_cell.length_b   1.000
_cell.length_c   1.000
_cell.angle_alpha   90.00
_cell.angle_beta   90.00
_cell.angle_gamma   90.00
#
_symmetry.space_group_name_H-M   'P 1'
#
loop_
_entity.id
_entity.type
_entity.pdbx_description
1 polymer ?
#
loop_
_entity_poly.entity_id
_entity_poly.type
_entity_poly.pdbx_seq_one_letter_code
_entity_poly.pdbx_strand_id
1 'polypeptide(L)'
;MKPRQPDIRNNEDIHLARRAARGEPEAQRRVGEIAQPMIHYQTGRFCPRFCHDNRRRYQCTLPDTTIPHNSDRPWCEWGNASYGWMLDDLTRPQRLQHFESRDGASLSAYLFQIANSLPFYERWKDWRLGRRTHVPTYIQDLAPEAAMVFHRLRSGDNIALIAQRLARAEEFIDQLAQDIVVELTRRQRLHLLNPPTEVSLSGLGNTDDNENDELPQGDLACEDLDPAEIDARAKLQQAWKQLTATEQFVLEAMLIEEQDADEVLTALKRLDIALSPRVPAQQTDRQQLYYFRRKAQARLAQLSGLLE
;
A
#
# COMPACT_ATOMS: atom_id res chain seq x y z
N MET A 1 3.75 -32.32 30.11
CA MET A 1 3.80 -31.49 28.89
C MET A 1 4.49 -32.30 27.80
N LYS A 2 3.77 -32.72 26.75
CA LYS A 2 4.39 -33.41 25.62
C LYS A 2 5.11 -32.37 24.75
N PRO A 3 6.34 -32.63 24.27
CA PRO A 3 7.01 -31.73 23.34
C PRO A 3 6.21 -31.70 22.03
N ARG A 4 5.83 -30.50 21.57
CA ARG A 4 5.23 -30.28 20.25
C ARG A 4 6.31 -30.65 19.22
N GLN A 5 6.06 -31.66 18.40
CA GLN A 5 6.90 -31.98 17.26
C GLN A 5 6.95 -30.75 16.33
N PRO A 6 8.14 -30.29 15.89
CA PRO A 6 8.22 -29.25 14.88
C PRO A 6 7.59 -29.79 13.59
N ASP A 7 6.57 -29.07 13.12
CA ASP A 7 5.75 -29.44 11.96
C ASP A 7 6.64 -29.59 10.71
N ILE A 8 6.64 -30.77 10.09
CA ILE A 8 7.54 -31.15 8.97
C ILE A 8 7.42 -30.17 7.80
N ARG A 9 6.22 -29.58 7.60
CA ARG A 9 5.92 -28.57 6.57
C ARG A 9 6.74 -27.28 6.72
N ASN A 10 7.10 -26.91 7.94
CA ASN A 10 7.80 -25.66 8.21
C ASN A 10 9.28 -25.73 7.83
N ASN A 11 9.89 -26.91 7.95
CA ASN A 11 11.24 -27.13 7.44
C ASN A 11 11.28 -27.13 5.92
N GLU A 12 10.25 -27.67 5.25
CA GLU A 12 10.13 -27.62 3.79
C GLU A 12 10.01 -26.17 3.28
N ASP A 13 9.24 -25.32 3.95
CA ASP A 13 9.09 -23.90 3.61
C ASP A 13 10.41 -23.11 3.79
N ILE A 14 11.17 -23.37 4.86
CA ILE A 14 12.50 -22.77 5.06
C ILE A 14 13.46 -23.21 3.94
N HIS A 15 13.47 -24.51 3.61
CA HIS A 15 14.31 -25.03 2.54
C HIS A 15 13.91 -24.44 1.18
N LEU A 16 12.62 -24.28 0.92
CA LEU A 16 12.10 -23.66 -0.30
C LEU A 16 12.51 -22.19 -0.41
N ALA A 17 12.34 -21.40 0.66
CA ALA A 17 12.73 -20.00 0.69
C ALA A 17 14.24 -19.80 0.45
N ARG A 18 15.08 -20.63 1.10
CA ARG A 18 16.54 -20.59 0.91
C ARG A 18 16.97 -20.98 -0.51
N ARG A 19 16.32 -21.98 -1.12
CA ARG A 19 16.57 -22.38 -2.51
C ARG A 19 16.17 -21.28 -3.50
N ALA A 20 14.99 -20.69 -3.30
CA ALA A 20 14.52 -19.57 -4.10
C ALA A 20 15.46 -18.34 -3.98
N ALA A 21 15.97 -18.06 -2.77
CA ALA A 21 16.93 -16.98 -2.56
C ALA A 21 18.30 -17.21 -3.21
N ARG A 22 18.68 -18.47 -3.46
CA ARG A 22 19.90 -18.82 -4.21
C ARG A 22 19.73 -18.73 -5.72
N GLY A 23 18.55 -18.35 -6.21
CA GLY A 23 18.28 -18.19 -7.63
C GLY A 23 17.84 -19.48 -8.33
N GLU A 24 17.38 -20.50 -7.59
CA GLU A 24 16.92 -21.74 -8.20
C GLU A 24 15.54 -21.55 -8.86
N PRO A 25 15.40 -21.78 -10.18
CA PRO A 25 14.22 -21.37 -10.94
C PRO A 25 12.95 -22.12 -10.52
N GLU A 26 13.05 -23.40 -10.18
CA GLU A 26 11.91 -24.18 -9.70
C GLU A 26 11.40 -23.69 -8.34
N ALA A 27 12.32 -23.35 -7.44
CA ALA A 27 11.96 -22.83 -6.12
C ALA A 27 11.37 -21.42 -6.22
N GLN A 28 11.93 -20.56 -7.07
CA GLN A 28 11.38 -19.22 -7.35
C GLN A 28 9.97 -19.30 -7.92
N ARG A 29 9.73 -20.20 -8.88
CA ARG A 29 8.40 -20.42 -9.44
C ARG A 29 7.40 -20.82 -8.35
N ARG A 30 7.78 -21.76 -7.49
CA ARG A 30 6.90 -22.27 -6.43
C ARG A 30 6.62 -21.23 -5.34
N VAL A 31 7.59 -20.40 -4.99
CA VAL A 31 7.36 -19.23 -4.10
C VAL A 31 6.46 -18.19 -4.78
N GLY A 32 6.65 -17.97 -6.08
CA GLY A 32 5.78 -17.10 -6.88
C GLY A 32 4.33 -17.58 -6.91
N GLU A 33 4.11 -18.89 -7.07
CA GLU A 33 2.78 -19.52 -6.98
C GLU A 33 2.14 -19.33 -5.58
N ILE A 34 2.93 -19.39 -4.51
CA ILE A 34 2.46 -19.09 -3.14
C ILE A 34 2.09 -17.62 -2.99
N ALA A 35 2.87 -16.69 -3.56
CA ALA A 35 2.62 -15.25 -3.46
C ALA A 35 1.45 -14.78 -4.35
N GLN A 36 1.17 -15.49 -5.44
CA GLN A 36 0.23 -15.08 -6.48
C GLN A 36 -1.16 -14.69 -5.96
N PRO A 37 -1.86 -15.47 -5.11
CA PRO A 37 -3.19 -15.11 -4.61
C PRO A 37 -3.20 -13.80 -3.84
N MET A 38 -2.12 -13.52 -3.12
CA MET A 38 -2.00 -12.34 -2.26
C MET A 38 -1.68 -11.10 -3.09
N ILE A 39 -0.86 -11.26 -4.13
CA ILE A 39 -0.62 -10.21 -5.11
C ILE A 39 -1.90 -9.89 -5.86
N HIS A 40 -2.68 -10.88 -6.29
CA HIS A 40 -3.97 -10.66 -6.94
C HIS A 40 -4.92 -9.86 -6.03
N TYR A 41 -5.01 -10.26 -4.77
CA TYR A 41 -5.81 -9.55 -3.77
C TYR A 41 -5.37 -8.08 -3.58
N GLN A 42 -4.06 -7.83 -3.38
CA GLN A 42 -3.57 -6.46 -3.16
C GLN A 42 -3.63 -5.62 -4.43
N THR A 43 -3.28 -6.15 -5.59
CA THR A 43 -3.36 -5.42 -6.87
C THR A 43 -4.81 -5.07 -7.21
N GLY A 44 -5.77 -5.96 -6.94
CA GLY A 44 -7.20 -5.70 -7.08
C GLY A 44 -7.70 -4.58 -6.16
N ARG A 45 -7.08 -4.38 -5.00
CA ARG A 45 -7.45 -3.32 -4.04
C ARG A 45 -6.71 -2.01 -4.29
N PHE A 46 -5.41 -2.07 -4.56
CA PHE A 46 -4.55 -0.90 -4.71
C PHE A 46 -4.71 -0.29 -6.10
N CYS A 47 -4.81 -1.12 -7.14
CA CYS A 47 -4.80 -0.64 -8.51
C CYS A 47 -5.98 0.31 -8.82
N PRO A 48 -7.23 -0.04 -8.49
CA PRO A 48 -8.41 0.78 -8.78
C PRO A 48 -8.41 2.13 -8.06
N ARG A 49 -7.95 2.20 -6.80
CA ARG A 49 -7.91 3.45 -6.02
C ARG A 49 -7.12 4.57 -6.68
N PHE A 50 -6.07 4.22 -7.42
CA PHE A 50 -5.21 5.17 -8.14
C PHE A 50 -5.34 5.06 -9.66
N CYS A 51 -6.42 4.45 -10.16
CA CYS A 51 -6.66 4.33 -11.59
C CYS A 51 -7.13 5.66 -12.19
N HIS A 52 -7.88 6.48 -11.44
CA HIS A 52 -8.36 7.81 -11.86
C HIS A 52 -8.87 7.84 -13.31
N ASP A 53 -8.29 8.68 -14.17
CA ASP A 53 -8.65 8.80 -15.59
C ASP A 53 -8.25 7.58 -16.43
N ASN A 54 -7.30 6.75 -15.96
CA ASN A 54 -6.85 5.59 -16.72
C ASN A 54 -7.96 4.56 -16.90
N ARG A 55 -8.91 4.43 -15.96
CA ARG A 55 -10.06 3.51 -16.13
C ARG A 55 -10.99 3.90 -17.29
N ARG A 56 -10.96 5.16 -17.71
CA ARG A 56 -11.75 5.68 -18.84
C ARG A 56 -11.01 5.52 -20.17
N ARG A 57 -9.67 5.50 -20.16
CA ARG A 57 -8.83 5.48 -21.37
C ARG A 57 -8.27 4.10 -21.71
N TYR A 58 -8.07 3.25 -20.70
CA TYR A 58 -7.40 1.96 -20.83
C TYR A 58 -8.25 0.82 -20.27
N GLN A 59 -8.06 -0.38 -20.82
CA GLN A 59 -8.61 -1.63 -20.30
C GLN A 59 -7.72 -2.16 -19.19
N CYS A 60 -8.30 -2.49 -18.03
CA CYS A 60 -7.51 -3.06 -16.94
C CYS A 60 -6.94 -4.43 -17.34
N THR A 61 -5.67 -4.70 -17.01
CA THR A 61 -5.02 -5.99 -17.28
C THR A 61 -5.12 -6.98 -16.12
N LEU A 62 -5.61 -6.54 -14.96
CA LEU A 62 -5.78 -7.41 -13.80
C LEU A 62 -7.05 -8.27 -13.98
N PRO A 63 -7.03 -9.57 -13.64
CA PRO A 63 -8.12 -10.50 -13.95
C PRO A 63 -9.37 -10.29 -13.09
N ASP A 64 -9.22 -9.86 -11.84
CA ASP A 64 -10.33 -9.69 -10.89
C ASP A 64 -10.62 -8.20 -10.62
N THR A 65 -10.91 -7.42 -11.68
CA THR A 65 -11.28 -6.01 -11.47
C THR A 65 -12.76 -5.76 -11.65
N THR A 66 -13.28 -4.87 -10.81
CA THR A 66 -14.63 -4.30 -10.94
C THR A 66 -14.76 -3.35 -12.15
N ILE A 67 -13.67 -3.09 -12.87
CA ILE A 67 -13.63 -2.17 -14.01
C ILE A 67 -14.12 -2.92 -15.27
N PRO A 68 -15.15 -2.41 -15.96
CA PRO A 68 -15.67 -3.09 -17.15
C PRO A 68 -14.62 -3.16 -18.27
N HIS A 69 -14.38 -4.37 -18.76
CA HIS A 69 -13.54 -4.61 -19.93
C HIS A 69 -14.31 -4.21 -21.20
N ASN A 70 -13.79 -3.23 -21.92
CA ASN A 70 -14.28 -2.86 -23.24
C ASN A 70 -13.18 -3.17 -24.27
N SER A 71 -13.51 -3.95 -25.30
CA SER A 71 -12.55 -4.56 -26.23
C SER A 71 -11.82 -3.57 -27.14
N ASP A 72 -12.31 -2.32 -27.25
CA ASP A 72 -11.75 -1.30 -28.15
C ASP A 72 -10.70 -0.39 -27.49
N ARG A 73 -10.31 -0.63 -26.24
CA ARG A 73 -9.34 0.22 -25.52
C ARG A 73 -7.98 -0.46 -25.39
N PRO A 74 -6.88 0.31 -25.46
CA PRO A 74 -5.55 -0.21 -25.18
C PRO A 74 -5.43 -0.71 -23.73
N TRP A 75 -4.56 -1.70 -23.51
CA TRP A 75 -4.32 -2.29 -22.20
C TRP A 75 -3.59 -1.33 -21.25
N CYS A 76 -3.95 -1.38 -19.97
CA CYS A 76 -3.33 -0.61 -18.91
C CYS A 76 -1.98 -1.24 -18.49
N GLU A 77 -0.89 -0.53 -18.73
CA GLU A 77 0.46 -1.00 -18.36
C GLU A 77 0.65 -1.12 -16.84
N TRP A 78 -0.09 -0.31 -16.05
CA TRP A 78 0.07 -0.23 -14.60
C TRP A 78 -0.44 -1.45 -13.84
N GLY A 79 -1.40 -2.20 -14.38
CA GLY A 79 -1.89 -3.42 -13.75
C GLY A 79 -0.80 -4.49 -13.69
N ASN A 80 -0.23 -4.81 -14.85
CA ASN A 80 0.85 -5.79 -14.97
C ASN A 80 2.14 -5.32 -14.30
N ALA A 81 2.46 -4.02 -14.41
CA ALA A 81 3.61 -3.46 -13.72
C ALA A 81 3.47 -3.56 -12.20
N SER A 82 2.27 -3.30 -11.64
CA SER A 82 2.01 -3.45 -10.21
C SER A 82 2.15 -4.90 -9.76
N TYR A 83 1.63 -5.84 -10.55
CA TYR A 83 1.79 -7.27 -10.29
C TYR A 83 3.28 -7.66 -10.27
N GLY A 84 4.04 -7.27 -11.30
CA GLY A 84 5.47 -7.55 -11.40
C GLY A 84 6.25 -6.96 -10.24
N TRP A 85 5.99 -5.70 -9.88
CA TRP A 85 6.66 -5.06 -8.75
C TRP A 85 6.39 -5.77 -7.43
N MET A 86 5.13 -6.16 -7.16
CA MET A 86 4.79 -6.88 -5.92
C MET A 86 5.41 -8.27 -5.88
N LEU A 87 5.42 -8.96 -7.02
CA LEU A 87 6.08 -10.26 -7.14
C LEU A 87 7.58 -10.12 -6.85
N ASP A 88 8.24 -9.14 -7.46
CA ASP A 88 9.65 -8.87 -7.22
C ASP A 88 9.92 -8.52 -5.75
N ASP A 89 9.14 -7.61 -5.13
CA ASP A 89 9.36 -7.20 -3.72
C ASP A 89 9.16 -8.35 -2.72
N LEU A 90 8.15 -9.19 -2.95
CA LEU A 90 7.84 -10.34 -2.09
C LEU A 90 8.81 -11.51 -2.29
N THR A 91 9.32 -11.70 -3.51
CA THR A 91 10.24 -12.82 -3.84
C THR A 91 11.71 -12.42 -3.82
N ARG A 92 12.04 -11.21 -3.34
CA ARG A 92 13.42 -10.73 -3.23
C ARG A 92 14.30 -11.72 -2.45
N PRO A 93 15.51 -12.04 -2.95
CA PRO A 93 16.44 -12.96 -2.29
C PRO A 93 16.77 -12.57 -0.84
N GLN A 94 16.96 -11.28 -0.56
CA GLN A 94 17.24 -10.80 0.80
C GLN A 94 16.09 -11.14 1.74
N ARG A 95 14.85 -10.89 1.33
CA ARG A 95 13.64 -11.16 2.12
C ARG A 95 13.49 -12.65 2.39
N LEU A 96 13.69 -13.49 1.38
CA LEU A 96 13.59 -14.95 1.51
C LEU A 96 14.71 -15.56 2.36
N GLN A 97 15.89 -14.94 2.42
CA GLN A 97 16.98 -15.37 3.32
C GLN A 97 16.65 -15.12 4.79
N HIS A 98 15.91 -14.05 5.07
CA HIS A 98 15.49 -13.66 6.42
C HIS A 98 14.25 -14.40 6.93
N PHE A 99 13.64 -15.27 6.11
CA PHE A 99 12.50 -16.08 6.55
C PHE A 99 12.95 -17.17 7.53
N GLU A 100 12.43 -17.08 8.76
CA GLU A 100 12.55 -18.11 9.79
C GLU A 100 11.14 -18.54 10.22
N SER A 101 10.82 -19.83 10.10
CA SER A 101 9.57 -20.37 10.65
C SER A 101 9.68 -20.49 12.18
N ARG A 102 9.50 -19.38 12.89
CA ARG A 102 9.27 -19.38 14.34
C ARG A 102 7.77 -19.64 14.61
N ASP A 103 7.48 -20.38 15.68
CA ASP A 103 6.11 -20.76 16.11
C ASP A 103 5.24 -21.48 15.06
N GLY A 104 5.86 -22.01 14.01
CA GLY A 104 5.20 -22.73 12.94
C GLY A 104 4.50 -21.85 11.90
N ALA A 105 4.95 -20.60 11.75
CA ALA A 105 4.49 -19.72 10.69
C ALA A 105 4.91 -20.23 9.31
N SER A 106 3.93 -20.46 8.42
CA SER A 106 4.19 -20.85 7.04
C SER A 106 4.76 -19.68 6.22
N LEU A 107 5.42 -20.01 5.11
CA LEU A 107 5.90 -19.00 4.17
C LEU A 107 4.77 -18.13 3.62
N SER A 108 3.60 -18.72 3.39
CA SER A 108 2.40 -17.99 2.96
C SER A 108 1.92 -16.98 3.99
N ALA A 109 1.90 -17.33 5.28
CA ALA A 109 1.50 -16.41 6.36
C ALA A 109 2.48 -15.24 6.49
N TYR A 110 3.79 -15.52 6.37
CA TYR A 110 4.82 -14.49 6.38
C TYR A 110 4.66 -13.48 5.24
N LEU A 111 4.53 -13.98 4.00
CA LEU A 111 4.30 -13.12 2.84
C LEU A 111 2.97 -12.33 2.97
N PHE A 112 1.97 -12.89 3.66
CA PHE A 112 0.65 -12.27 3.81
C PHE A 112 0.73 -11.06 4.71
N GLN A 113 1.42 -11.19 5.84
CA GLN A 113 1.64 -10.09 6.76
C GLN A 113 2.41 -8.95 6.09
N ILE A 114 3.43 -9.27 5.30
CA ILE A 114 4.19 -8.26 4.56
C ILE A 114 3.29 -7.55 3.55
N ALA A 115 2.57 -8.28 2.70
CA ALA A 115 1.72 -7.71 1.66
C ALA A 115 0.59 -6.83 2.23
N ASN A 116 0.12 -7.10 3.46
CA ASN A 116 -0.89 -6.31 4.15
C ASN A 116 -0.31 -5.17 5.03
N SER A 117 1.00 -5.10 5.19
CA SER A 117 1.63 -4.08 6.03
C SER A 117 1.56 -2.68 5.39
N LEU A 118 1.39 -1.66 6.22
CA LEU A 118 1.41 -0.25 5.77
C LEU A 118 2.72 0.13 5.04
N PRO A 119 3.92 -0.31 5.49
CA PRO A 119 5.15 -0.06 4.76
C PRO A 119 5.15 -0.62 3.34
N PHE A 120 4.57 -1.80 3.11
CA PHE A 120 4.48 -2.37 1.76
C PHE A 120 3.59 -1.52 0.85
N TYR A 121 2.45 -1.06 1.36
CA TYR A 121 1.56 -0.16 0.65
C TYR A 121 2.23 1.17 0.28
N GLU A 122 2.93 1.81 1.22
CA GLU A 122 3.65 3.07 0.95
C GLU A 122 4.80 2.88 -0.04
N ARG A 123 5.55 1.78 0.03
CA ARG A 123 6.59 1.47 -0.99
C ARG A 123 5.99 1.27 -2.38
N TRP A 124 4.89 0.55 -2.49
CA TRP A 124 4.20 0.36 -3.76
C TRP A 124 3.70 1.70 -4.32
N LYS A 125 3.16 2.57 -3.45
CA LYS A 125 2.69 3.91 -3.83
C LYS A 125 3.83 4.81 -4.28
N ASP A 126 4.95 4.79 -3.57
CA ASP A 126 6.19 5.50 -3.93
C ASP A 126 6.73 5.04 -5.28
N TRP A 127 6.70 3.73 -5.55
CA TRP A 127 7.08 3.18 -6.85
C TRP A 127 6.11 3.61 -7.96
N ARG A 128 4.79 3.48 -7.74
CA ARG A 128 3.76 3.71 -8.76
C ARG A 128 3.60 5.17 -9.14
N LEU A 129 3.59 6.07 -8.15
CA LEU A 129 3.34 7.49 -8.37
C LEU A 129 4.62 8.30 -8.54
N GLY A 130 5.78 7.64 -8.41
CA GLY A 130 7.04 8.31 -8.14
C GLY A 130 7.01 8.98 -6.77
N ARG A 131 8.17 9.14 -6.14
CA ARG A 131 8.29 9.86 -4.87
C ARG A 131 7.74 11.29 -5.01
N ARG A 132 6.48 11.53 -4.65
CA ARG A 132 5.98 12.87 -4.28
C ARG A 132 6.49 13.24 -2.89
N THR A 133 7.77 13.02 -2.63
CA THR A 133 8.39 13.62 -1.47
C THR A 133 8.63 15.06 -1.85
N HIS A 134 7.88 15.96 -1.22
CA HIS A 134 8.09 17.39 -1.35
C HIS A 134 9.57 17.68 -1.05
N VAL A 135 10.35 17.96 -2.09
CA VAL A 135 11.71 18.48 -1.92
C VAL A 135 11.51 19.87 -1.33
N PRO A 136 11.97 20.13 -0.11
CA PRO A 136 11.81 21.44 0.50
C PRO A 136 12.36 22.54 -0.41
N THR A 137 11.66 23.66 -0.53
CA THR A 137 12.05 24.78 -1.40
C THR A 137 13.49 25.22 -1.15
N TYR A 138 13.94 25.25 0.10
CA TYR A 138 15.32 25.59 0.45
C TYR A 138 16.40 24.64 -0.10
N ILE A 139 16.06 23.39 -0.47
CA ILE A 139 16.97 22.49 -1.18
C ILE A 139 16.90 22.73 -2.68
N GLN A 140 15.72 23.05 -3.21
CA GLN A 140 15.55 23.43 -4.61
C GLN A 140 16.28 24.75 -4.92
N ASP A 141 16.38 25.65 -3.94
CA ASP A 141 17.04 26.94 -4.03
C ASP A 141 18.59 26.84 -4.05
N LEU A 142 19.17 25.71 -3.63
CA LEU A 142 20.63 25.50 -3.64
C LEU A 142 21.18 25.37 -5.07
N ALA A 143 20.51 24.56 -5.89
CA ALA A 143 20.86 24.37 -7.30
C ALA A 143 19.69 23.74 -8.06
N PRO A 144 19.58 23.98 -9.39
CA PRO A 144 18.56 23.34 -10.22
C PRO A 144 18.63 21.81 -10.20
N GLU A 145 19.82 21.24 -9.95
CA GLU A 145 20.07 19.80 -9.89
C GLU A 145 19.95 19.23 -8.46
N ALA A 146 19.80 20.08 -7.43
CA ALA A 146 19.79 19.66 -6.04
C ALA A 146 18.58 18.78 -5.67
N ALA A 147 17.43 18.99 -6.32
CA ALA A 147 16.28 18.10 -6.16
C ALA A 147 16.59 16.67 -6.65
N MET A 148 17.29 16.55 -7.78
CA MET A 148 17.67 15.24 -8.32
C MET A 148 18.73 14.56 -7.45
N VAL A 149 19.73 15.30 -6.99
CA VAL A 149 20.76 14.78 -6.07
C VAL A 149 20.14 14.38 -4.72
N PHE A 150 19.23 15.17 -4.16
CA PHE A 150 18.50 14.83 -2.93
C PHE A 150 17.70 13.53 -3.04
N HIS A 151 16.98 13.33 -4.16
CA HIS A 151 16.23 12.08 -4.38
C HIS A 151 17.13 10.85 -4.47
N ARG A 152 18.34 11.02 -5.03
CA ARG A 152 19.32 9.96 -5.25
C ARG A 152 20.14 9.62 -4.01
N LEU A 153 20.52 10.64 -3.24
CA LEU A 153 21.10 10.45 -1.91
C LEU A 153 20.14 9.66 -1.02
N ARG A 154 18.84 9.97 -1.08
CA ARG A 154 17.81 9.21 -0.35
C ARG A 154 17.56 7.79 -0.90
N SER A 155 17.88 7.50 -2.16
CA SER A 155 17.81 6.11 -2.67
C SER A 155 19.02 5.26 -2.29
N GLY A 156 20.04 5.85 -1.65
CA GLY A 156 21.29 5.18 -1.33
C GLY A 156 22.22 5.00 -2.53
N ASP A 157 22.02 5.78 -3.60
CA ASP A 157 22.88 5.74 -4.79
C ASP A 157 24.27 6.32 -4.42
N ASN A 158 25.35 5.68 -4.87
CA ASN A 158 26.72 6.17 -4.67
C ASN A 158 26.96 7.48 -5.46
N ILE A 159 27.72 8.41 -4.90
CA ILE A 159 28.07 9.73 -5.50
C ILE A 159 28.61 9.58 -6.93
N ALA A 160 29.46 8.58 -7.18
CA ALA A 160 29.99 8.28 -8.52
C ALA A 160 28.87 7.92 -9.53
N LEU A 161 27.86 7.16 -9.11
CA LEU A 161 26.70 6.81 -9.95
C LEU A 161 25.79 8.01 -10.18
N ILE A 162 25.67 8.90 -9.20
CA ILE A 162 24.90 10.15 -9.32
C ILE A 162 25.56 11.07 -10.33
N ALA A 163 26.88 11.26 -10.22
CA ALA A 163 27.69 12.08 -11.13
C ALA A 163 27.64 11.56 -12.57
N GLN A 164 27.79 10.24 -12.77
CA GLN A 164 27.72 9.62 -14.08
C GLN A 164 26.35 9.83 -14.76
N ARG A 165 25.25 9.74 -14.00
CA ARG A 165 23.89 9.88 -14.55
C ARG A 165 23.50 11.34 -14.82
N LEU A 166 24.02 12.26 -14.03
CA LEU A 166 23.80 13.70 -14.22
C LEU A 166 24.78 14.33 -15.21
N ALA A 167 25.76 13.56 -15.70
CA ALA A 167 26.84 14.03 -16.57
C ALA A 167 27.58 15.25 -15.95
N ARG A 168 27.84 15.18 -14.65
CA ARG A 168 28.55 16.21 -13.88
C ARG A 168 29.83 15.66 -13.27
N ALA A 169 30.74 16.57 -12.91
CA ALA A 169 31.95 16.21 -12.18
C ALA A 169 31.58 15.65 -10.79
N GLU A 170 32.29 14.61 -10.36
CA GLU A 170 32.08 13.98 -9.06
C GLU A 170 32.28 14.97 -7.90
N GLU A 171 33.28 15.84 -8.01
CA GLU A 171 33.57 16.90 -7.02
C GLU A 171 32.38 17.86 -6.83
N PHE A 172 31.67 18.18 -7.92
CA PHE A 172 30.51 19.07 -7.85
C PHE A 172 29.32 18.40 -7.14
N ILE A 173 29.10 17.11 -7.39
CA ILE A 173 28.01 16.35 -6.74
C ILE A 173 28.34 16.08 -5.27
N ASP A 174 29.61 15.83 -4.94
CA ASP A 174 30.05 15.65 -3.56
C ASP A 174 29.89 16.94 -2.74
N GLN A 175 30.33 18.08 -3.29
CA GLN A 175 30.12 19.39 -2.66
C GLN A 175 28.62 19.67 -2.43
N LEU A 176 27.80 19.40 -3.43
CA LEU A 176 26.36 19.64 -3.37
C LEU A 176 25.64 18.67 -2.41
N ALA A 177 26.11 17.43 -2.30
CA ALA A 177 25.64 16.48 -1.30
C ALA A 177 25.98 16.93 0.12
N GLN A 178 27.20 17.42 0.34
CA GLN A 178 27.63 17.99 1.62
C GLN A 178 26.80 19.23 1.97
N ASP A 179 26.55 20.14 1.02
CA ASP A 179 25.73 21.33 1.23
C ASP A 179 24.28 20.98 1.61
N ILE A 180 23.70 19.96 0.96
CA ILE A 180 22.37 19.43 1.30
C ILE A 180 22.37 18.86 2.72
N VAL A 181 23.39 18.07 3.10
CA VAL A 181 23.51 17.50 4.45
C VAL A 181 23.67 18.61 5.50
N VAL A 182 24.48 19.63 5.23
CA VAL A 182 24.68 20.78 6.13
C VAL A 182 23.38 21.55 6.34
N GLU A 183 22.65 21.89 5.28
CA GLU A 183 21.36 22.60 5.40
C GLU A 183 20.28 21.76 6.10
N LEU A 184 20.26 20.45 5.86
CA LEU A 184 19.36 19.53 6.57
C LEU A 184 19.74 19.36 8.04
N THR A 185 21.03 19.35 8.37
CA THR A 185 21.54 19.26 9.74
C THR A 185 21.23 20.53 10.52
N ARG A 186 21.48 21.71 9.91
CA ARG A 186 21.18 23.02 10.49
C ARG A 186 19.71 23.17 10.89
N ARG A 187 18.80 22.55 10.13
CA ARG A 187 17.35 22.63 10.34
C ARG A 187 16.78 21.41 11.06
N GLN A 188 17.62 20.51 11.59
CA GLN A 188 17.21 19.27 12.28
C GLN A 188 16.28 18.36 11.45
N ARG A 189 16.47 18.34 10.13
CA ARG A 189 15.66 17.56 9.17
C ARG A 189 16.46 16.45 8.48
N LEU A 190 17.57 16.02 9.07
CA LEU A 190 18.40 14.93 8.55
C LEU A 190 17.60 13.63 8.31
N HIS A 191 16.55 13.41 9.11
CA HIS A 191 15.64 12.26 8.96
C HIS A 191 14.99 12.16 7.57
N LEU A 192 14.95 13.25 6.77
CA LEU A 192 14.42 13.21 5.41
C LEU A 192 15.32 12.46 4.42
N LEU A 193 16.63 12.36 4.69
CA LEU A 193 17.57 11.58 3.88
C LEU A 193 17.55 10.09 4.23
N ASN A 194 17.10 9.74 5.43
CA ASN A 194 16.99 8.36 5.87
C ASN A 194 15.61 7.84 5.45
N PRO A 195 15.49 6.99 4.42
CA PRO A 195 14.25 6.25 4.22
C PRO A 195 14.00 5.39 5.47
N PRO A 196 12.72 5.09 5.83
CA PRO A 196 12.44 4.14 6.88
C PRO A 196 13.12 2.81 6.54
N THR A 197 14.14 2.45 7.31
CA THR A 197 14.83 1.17 7.24
C THR A 197 13.85 0.07 7.60
N GLU A 198 13.96 -1.08 6.93
CA GLU A 198 13.27 -2.29 7.34
C GLU A 198 13.74 -2.64 8.77
N VAL A 199 12.92 -2.35 9.78
CA VAL A 199 13.14 -2.88 11.12
C VAL A 199 12.64 -4.31 11.09
N SER A 200 13.59 -5.25 11.08
CA SER A 200 13.29 -6.66 11.21
C SER A 200 12.80 -6.92 12.63
N LEU A 201 11.53 -7.28 12.78
CA LEU A 201 10.91 -7.64 14.07
C LEU A 201 11.53 -8.90 14.71
N SER A 202 12.46 -9.57 14.03
CA SER A 202 13.24 -10.71 14.53
C SER A 202 14.40 -10.33 15.46
N GLY A 203 14.66 -9.03 15.68
CA GLY A 203 15.77 -8.51 16.48
C GLY A 203 15.47 -8.16 17.95
N LEU A 204 14.23 -8.31 18.44
CA LEU A 204 13.87 -7.94 19.83
C LEU A 204 14.30 -8.98 20.89
N GLY A 205 15.33 -9.78 20.61
CA GLY A 205 15.69 -10.94 21.42
C GLY A 205 17.15 -11.02 21.90
N ASN A 206 18.02 -10.07 21.57
CA ASN A 206 19.40 -10.06 22.07
C ASN A 206 19.77 -8.66 22.58
N THR A 207 19.29 -8.34 23.78
CA THR A 207 19.96 -7.35 24.64
C THR A 207 20.90 -8.12 25.57
N ASP A 208 22.13 -8.32 25.11
CA ASP A 208 23.27 -8.32 26.03
C ASP A 208 23.63 -6.85 26.27
N ASP A 209 23.54 -6.49 27.55
CA ASP A 209 23.97 -5.28 28.23
C ASP A 209 24.81 -4.29 27.40
N ASN A 210 24.16 -3.21 26.96
CA ASN A 210 24.74 -1.87 27.03
C ASN A 210 23.63 -0.85 27.22
N GLU A 211 23.66 -0.22 28.39
CA GLU A 211 22.84 0.92 28.76
C GLU A 211 23.11 2.11 27.81
N ASN A 212 22.06 2.88 27.54
CA ASN A 212 21.97 4.06 26.66
C ASN A 212 21.75 3.77 25.17
N ASP A 213 20.51 3.45 24.82
CA ASP A 213 19.85 4.14 23.71
C ASP A 213 18.34 4.20 24.01
N GLU A 214 17.84 5.40 24.30
CA GLU A 214 16.41 5.72 24.23
C GLU A 214 15.98 5.58 22.76
N LEU A 215 15.73 4.35 22.33
CA LEU A 215 15.04 4.08 21.08
C LEU A 215 13.62 4.63 21.21
N PRO A 216 13.15 5.51 20.28
CA PRO A 216 11.75 5.88 20.26
C PRO A 216 10.95 4.60 20.03
N GLN A 217 10.02 4.32 20.93
CA GLN A 217 9.03 3.24 20.79
C GLN A 217 8.45 3.33 19.38
N GLY A 218 8.92 2.45 18.49
CA GLY A 218 8.32 2.29 17.18
C GLY A 218 6.93 1.74 17.40
N ASP A 219 5.92 2.49 16.94
CA ASP A 219 4.52 2.09 16.89
C ASP A 219 4.41 0.69 16.28
N LEU A 220 4.37 -0.31 17.17
CA LEU A 220 3.87 -1.63 16.87
C LEU A 220 2.36 -1.46 16.75
N ALA A 221 1.82 -1.56 15.54
CA ALA A 221 0.43 -1.96 15.38
C ALA A 221 0.34 -3.40 15.86
N CYS A 222 0.16 -3.58 17.16
CA CYS A 222 -0.39 -4.81 17.70
C CYS A 222 -1.78 -4.96 17.06
N GLU A 223 -2.04 -6.09 16.40
CA GLU A 223 -3.41 -6.47 16.01
C GLU A 223 -4.27 -6.87 17.21
N ASP A 224 -3.91 -6.45 18.43
CA ASP A 224 -4.90 -6.24 19.46
C ASP A 224 -5.72 -5.00 19.07
N LEU A 225 -6.54 -5.13 18.01
CA LEU A 225 -7.69 -4.25 17.83
C LEU A 225 -8.37 -4.21 19.18
N ASP A 226 -8.46 -3.01 19.77
CA ASP A 226 -9.14 -2.81 21.05
C ASP A 226 -10.47 -3.58 20.98
N PRO A 227 -10.82 -4.41 21.98
CA PRO A 227 -12.12 -5.08 22.01
C PRO A 227 -13.27 -4.13 21.66
N ALA A 228 -13.16 -2.84 22.01
CA ALA A 228 -14.08 -1.79 21.61
C ALA A 228 -14.15 -1.57 20.07
N GLU A 229 -13.04 -1.64 19.34
CA GLU A 229 -12.99 -1.54 17.87
C GLU A 229 -13.54 -2.79 17.18
N ILE A 230 -13.29 -3.98 17.74
CA ILE A 230 -13.87 -5.23 17.24
C ILE A 230 -15.40 -5.19 17.38
N ASP A 231 -15.89 -4.76 18.55
CA ASP A 231 -17.31 -4.57 18.82
C ASP A 231 -17.92 -3.48 17.92
N ALA A 232 -17.21 -2.37 17.72
CA ALA A 232 -17.65 -1.30 16.81
C ALA A 232 -17.74 -1.80 15.36
N ARG A 233 -16.78 -2.60 14.89
CA ARG A 233 -16.82 -3.23 13.56
C ARG A 233 -17.98 -4.22 13.44
N ALA A 234 -18.23 -5.03 14.46
CA ALA A 234 -19.35 -5.96 14.48
C ALA A 234 -20.70 -5.21 14.42
N LYS A 235 -20.85 -4.13 15.20
CA LYS A 235 -22.02 -3.24 15.17
C LYS A 235 -22.20 -2.57 13.81
N LEU A 236 -21.12 -2.06 13.22
CA LEU A 236 -21.14 -1.48 11.87
C LEU A 236 -21.53 -2.51 10.81
N GLN A 237 -21.01 -3.74 10.87
CA GLN A 237 -21.39 -4.80 9.92
C GLN A 237 -22.86 -5.20 10.06
N GLN A 238 -23.39 -5.27 11.29
CA GLN A 238 -24.80 -5.54 11.51
C GLN A 238 -25.68 -4.39 10.99
N ALA A 239 -25.30 -3.15 11.27
CA ALA A 239 -25.99 -1.96 10.78
C ALA A 239 -25.94 -1.86 9.25
N TRP A 240 -24.81 -2.23 8.63
CA TRP A 240 -24.64 -2.25 7.18
C TRP A 240 -25.63 -3.16 6.50
N LYS A 241 -25.86 -4.37 7.04
CA LYS A 241 -26.86 -5.33 6.52
C LYS A 241 -28.30 -4.82 6.57
N GLN A 242 -28.60 -3.84 7.41
CA GLN A 242 -29.93 -3.24 7.55
C GLN A 242 -30.17 -2.06 6.60
N LEU A 243 -29.12 -1.55 5.95
CA LEU A 243 -29.25 -0.55 4.90
C LEU A 243 -29.86 -1.16 3.63
N THR A 244 -30.55 -0.32 2.87
CA THR A 244 -31.04 -0.70 1.53
C THR A 244 -29.87 -0.85 0.56
N ALA A 245 -30.06 -1.66 -0.49
CA ALA A 245 -29.04 -1.87 -1.53
C ALA A 245 -28.58 -0.55 -2.17
N THR A 246 -29.49 0.42 -2.32
CA THR A 246 -29.17 1.76 -2.84
C THR A 246 -28.32 2.57 -1.88
N GLU A 247 -28.58 2.50 -0.58
CA GLU A 247 -27.77 3.16 0.46
C GLU A 247 -26.37 2.55 0.53
N GLN A 248 -26.27 1.21 0.52
CA GLN A 248 -24.98 0.50 0.50
C GLN A 248 -24.16 0.90 -0.73
N PHE A 249 -24.76 0.87 -1.92
CA PHE A 249 -24.09 1.24 -3.17
C PHE A 249 -23.56 2.68 -3.14
N VAL A 250 -24.37 3.66 -2.71
CA VAL A 250 -23.94 5.07 -2.68
C VAL A 250 -22.82 5.27 -1.64
N LEU A 251 -22.91 4.63 -0.47
CA LEU A 251 -21.86 4.74 0.55
C LEU A 251 -20.57 4.04 0.10
N GLU A 252 -20.66 2.86 -0.48
CA GLU A 252 -19.51 2.14 -1.02
C GLU A 252 -18.82 2.93 -2.14
N ALA A 253 -19.58 3.34 -3.15
CA ALA A 253 -19.05 4.08 -4.29
C ALA A 253 -18.45 5.44 -3.88
N MET A 254 -19.08 6.19 -2.97
CA MET A 254 -18.64 7.55 -2.63
C MET A 254 -17.71 7.66 -1.42
N LEU A 255 -17.73 6.73 -0.46
CA LEU A 255 -16.90 6.80 0.76
C LEU A 255 -15.76 5.78 0.75
N ILE A 256 -16.00 4.56 0.24
CA ILE A 256 -15.00 3.48 0.27
C ILE A 256 -14.15 3.55 -1.00
N GLU A 257 -14.80 3.71 -2.15
CA GLU A 257 -14.15 3.77 -3.46
C GLU A 257 -13.81 5.20 -3.91
N GLU A 258 -14.30 6.21 -3.17
CA GLU A 258 -14.04 7.64 -3.44
C GLU A 258 -14.36 8.07 -4.90
N GLN A 259 -15.39 7.46 -5.51
CA GLN A 259 -15.82 7.80 -6.87
C GLN A 259 -16.46 9.20 -6.96
N ASP A 260 -16.29 9.84 -8.12
CA ASP A 260 -16.88 11.14 -8.40
C ASP A 260 -18.41 11.08 -8.47
N ALA A 261 -19.08 12.10 -7.93
CA ALA A 261 -20.53 12.18 -7.88
C ALA A 261 -21.20 12.06 -9.27
N ASP A 262 -20.56 12.60 -10.31
CA ASP A 262 -21.09 12.58 -11.68
C ASP A 262 -21.08 11.15 -12.27
N GLU A 263 -20.12 10.32 -11.86
CA GLU A 263 -20.05 8.91 -12.28
C GLU A 263 -21.11 8.07 -11.59
N VAL A 264 -21.28 8.28 -10.27
CA VAL A 264 -22.31 7.62 -9.48
C VAL A 264 -23.70 7.97 -10.03
N LEU A 265 -23.95 9.25 -10.36
CA LEU A 265 -25.20 9.66 -11.02
C LEU A 265 -25.39 8.99 -12.38
N THR A 266 -24.33 8.87 -13.18
CA THR A 266 -24.41 8.20 -14.49
C THR A 266 -24.77 6.73 -14.32
N ALA A 267 -24.18 6.04 -13.34
CA ALA A 267 -24.49 4.64 -13.03
C ALA A 267 -25.94 4.47 -12.55
N LEU A 268 -26.40 5.33 -11.64
CA LEU A 268 -27.78 5.33 -11.15
C LEU A 268 -28.80 5.56 -12.27
N LYS A 269 -28.52 6.50 -13.18
CA LYS A 269 -29.37 6.78 -14.36
C LYS A 269 -29.40 5.60 -15.32
N ARG A 270 -28.26 4.96 -15.57
CA ARG A 270 -28.15 3.81 -16.49
C ARG A 270 -28.90 2.59 -15.97
N LEU A 271 -28.91 2.38 -14.66
CA LEU A 271 -29.58 1.26 -14.01
C LEU A 271 -31.04 1.57 -13.61
N ASP A 272 -31.53 2.76 -13.93
CA ASP A 272 -32.85 3.30 -13.55
C ASP A 272 -33.16 3.21 -12.05
N ILE A 273 -32.13 3.44 -11.22
CA ILE A 273 -32.26 3.39 -9.77
C ILE A 273 -32.57 4.79 -9.23
N ALA A 274 -33.79 4.99 -8.75
CA ALA A 274 -34.21 6.24 -8.12
C ALA A 274 -33.73 6.33 -6.65
N LEU A 275 -33.13 7.46 -6.27
CA LEU A 275 -32.74 7.74 -4.88
C LEU A 275 -33.94 8.08 -3.97
N SER A 276 -35.06 8.47 -4.56
CA SER A 276 -36.30 8.81 -3.87
C SER A 276 -37.48 8.37 -4.70
N PRO A 277 -38.56 7.83 -4.10
CA PRO A 277 -39.76 7.42 -4.83
C PRO A 277 -40.46 8.58 -5.56
N ARG A 278 -40.11 9.83 -5.25
CA ARG A 278 -40.70 11.04 -5.86
C ARG A 278 -39.91 11.59 -7.04
N VAL A 279 -38.64 11.19 -7.21
CA VAL A 279 -37.76 11.76 -8.23
C VAL A 279 -37.26 10.62 -9.13
N PRO A 280 -37.59 10.63 -10.43
CA PRO A 280 -37.08 9.64 -11.38
C PRO A 280 -35.54 9.66 -11.43
N ALA A 281 -34.92 8.49 -11.66
CA ALA A 281 -33.47 8.35 -11.72
C ALA A 281 -32.83 9.37 -12.70
N GLN A 282 -33.45 9.58 -13.85
CA GLN A 282 -33.07 10.53 -14.91
C GLN A 282 -32.93 11.99 -14.42
N GLN A 283 -33.75 12.42 -13.47
CA GLN A 283 -33.82 13.79 -12.96
C GLN A 283 -33.00 13.98 -11.67
N THR A 284 -32.30 12.95 -11.22
CA THR A 284 -31.48 13.02 -10.02
C THR A 284 -30.30 13.96 -10.25
N ASP A 285 -30.13 14.90 -9.31
CA ASP A 285 -29.05 15.90 -9.33
C ASP A 285 -27.97 15.60 -8.29
N ARG A 286 -26.78 16.19 -8.46
CA ARG A 286 -25.61 16.04 -7.61
C ARG A 286 -25.88 16.46 -6.17
N GLN A 287 -26.68 17.51 -5.97
CA GLN A 287 -27.07 17.93 -4.61
C GLN A 287 -27.92 16.86 -3.91
N GLN A 288 -28.83 16.21 -4.64
CA GLN A 288 -29.68 15.14 -4.11
C GLN A 288 -28.85 13.91 -3.76
N LEU A 289 -27.84 13.58 -4.57
CA LEU A 289 -26.90 12.49 -4.27
C LEU A 289 -26.11 12.77 -2.98
N TYR A 290 -25.54 13.97 -2.81
CA TYR A 290 -24.84 14.31 -1.56
C TYR A 290 -25.78 14.35 -0.35
N TYR A 291 -27.01 14.84 -0.51
CA TYR A 291 -28.01 14.78 0.54
C TYR A 291 -28.37 13.35 0.92
N PHE A 292 -28.58 12.47 -0.07
CA PHE A 292 -28.85 11.06 0.13
C PHE A 292 -27.68 10.36 0.83
N ARG A 293 -26.44 10.61 0.42
CA ARG A 293 -25.23 10.12 1.10
C ARG A 293 -25.22 10.53 2.57
N ARG A 294 -25.42 11.81 2.88
CA ARG A 294 -25.45 12.30 4.27
C ARG A 294 -26.55 11.62 5.08
N LYS A 295 -27.73 11.43 4.49
CA LYS A 295 -28.86 10.75 5.14
C LYS A 295 -28.55 9.26 5.39
N ALA A 296 -27.96 8.57 4.42
CA ALA A 296 -27.55 7.17 4.55
C ALA A 296 -26.45 6.99 5.61
N GLN A 297 -25.49 7.92 5.67
CA GLN A 297 -24.46 7.94 6.69
C GLN A 297 -25.03 8.19 8.09
N ALA A 298 -25.95 9.16 8.24
CA ALA A 298 -26.64 9.41 9.51
C ALA A 298 -27.45 8.19 9.95
N ARG A 299 -28.13 7.51 9.02
CA ARG A 299 -28.86 6.28 9.30
C ARG A 299 -27.93 5.14 9.73
N LEU A 300 -26.79 4.96 9.05
CA LEU A 300 -25.79 3.96 9.43
C LEU A 300 -25.23 4.22 10.84
N ALA A 301 -24.99 5.49 11.18
CA ALA A 301 -24.52 5.89 12.50
C ALA A 301 -25.58 5.67 13.60
N GLN A 302 -26.86 5.92 13.31
CA GLN A 302 -27.97 5.58 14.21
C GLN A 302 -28.11 4.07 14.43
N LEU A 303 -28.05 3.27 13.35
CA LEU A 303 -28.21 1.81 13.42
C LEU A 303 -27.03 1.11 14.10
N SER A 304 -25.83 1.68 14.04
CA SER A 304 -24.63 1.15 14.71
C SER A 304 -24.52 1.57 16.18
N GLY A 305 -25.37 2.49 16.65
CA GLY A 305 -25.31 3.03 18.02
C GLY A 305 -24.07 3.86 18.30
N LEU A 306 -23.47 4.44 17.25
CA LEU A 306 -22.29 5.31 17.34
C LEU A 306 -22.65 6.80 17.41
N LEU A 307 -23.94 7.14 17.31
CA LEU A 307 -24.51 8.43 17.64
C LEU A 307 -25.23 8.31 18.98
N GLU A 308 -24.65 8.87 20.04
CA GLU A 308 -25.40 9.39 21.19
C GLU A 308 -25.90 10.80 20.90
#